data_AF-A0A9D5LP67-F1
#
_entry.id   AF-A0A9D5LP67-F1
#
_cell.length_a   1.000
_cell.length_b   1.000
_cell.length_c   1.000
_cell.angle_alpha   90.00
_cell.angle_beta   90.00
_cell.angle_gamma   90.00
#
_symmetry.space_group_name_H-M   'P 1'
#
loop_
_entity.id
_entity.type
_entity.pdbx_description
1 polymer ?
#
loop_
_entity_poly.entity_id
_entity_poly.type
_entity_poly.pdbx_seq_one_letter_code
_entity_poly.pdbx_strand_id
1 'polypeptide(L)'
;MSLPRTYRTYFDPHCAEYKWVSAEQKLLEIGHAVMHGFDLHECVREILRSHSHVSEDNVHLGVCELISAATGNSSGLILLRRNNTLDVDIDLLIEYLMRRYRVRFAPDSGHYLADDTNKFSRQELDEINGWKVAAGQADWYNLYKFGNFVAFPGDAELIREYNLRAAGWNKGFVSYIVPEPWYGNPASARVIILGDAPRYDDFVSRIANQALRDPRLTEEVAVRLFDDFGGWWLLGGGCFYDSTYNLHGFEPPVHPMDLYNSPTYRHWLDQLRRWASWFKIDDQTVMDNVAVINATAYLSIDDEPLAAGLLPSHYFLLHLVNYIFINNPETIFVIPSERLYAVWQKILGDSMTSILASNRVLILSKDNPRLNLSPRNLSDKEKDLLKRRISGK
;
A
#
# COMPACT_ATOMS: atom_id res chain seq x y z
N MET A 1 20.52 9.68 2.72
CA MET A 1 19.72 10.90 3.00
C MET A 1 20.02 11.38 4.42
N SER A 2 19.80 12.66 4.77
CA SER A 2 20.04 13.19 6.12
C SER A 2 18.92 14.14 6.55
N LEU A 3 18.73 14.30 7.87
CA LEU A 3 17.86 15.35 8.40
C LEU A 3 18.43 16.74 8.05
N PRO A 4 17.58 17.77 7.86
CA PRO A 4 18.03 19.13 7.53
C PRO A 4 18.92 19.82 8.57
N ARG A 5 18.97 19.29 9.80
CA ARG A 5 19.68 19.89 10.94
C ARG A 5 20.40 18.81 11.76
N THR A 6 21.13 19.25 12.77
CA THR A 6 21.83 18.38 13.72
C THR A 6 20.84 17.52 14.52
N TYR A 7 21.29 16.35 14.97
CA TYR A 7 20.47 15.47 15.83
C TYR A 7 19.95 16.17 17.09
N ARG A 8 20.71 17.14 17.63
CA ARG A 8 20.34 17.93 18.80
C ARG A 8 19.05 18.70 18.61
N THR A 9 18.79 19.13 17.38
CA THR A 9 17.54 19.80 17.04
C THR A 9 16.34 18.87 17.15
N TYR A 10 16.51 17.56 16.96
CA TYR A 10 15.38 16.61 16.89
C TYR A 10 15.22 15.73 18.13
N PHE A 11 16.31 15.35 18.78
CA PHE A 11 16.31 14.28 19.79
C PHE A 11 16.94 14.67 21.13
N ASP A 12 17.47 15.89 21.30
CA ASP A 12 18.08 16.32 22.57
C ASP A 12 17.30 17.47 23.21
N PRO A 13 16.22 17.18 23.99
CA PRO A 13 15.35 18.20 24.57
C PRO A 13 16.06 19.13 25.57
N HIS A 14 17.24 18.75 26.06
CA HIS A 14 18.05 19.57 26.96
C HIS A 14 18.95 20.56 26.22
N CYS A 15 19.13 20.41 24.91
CA CYS A 15 19.90 21.33 24.10
C CYS A 15 19.12 22.62 23.78
N ALA A 16 19.82 23.75 23.69
CA ALA A 16 19.22 25.00 23.21
C ALA A 16 18.69 24.88 21.77
N GLU A 17 19.41 24.12 20.92
CA GLU A 17 19.06 23.87 19.51
C GLU A 17 17.65 23.26 19.35
N TYR A 18 17.27 22.38 20.29
CA TYR A 18 15.96 21.72 20.28
C TYR A 18 14.79 22.71 20.36
N LYS A 19 14.98 23.84 21.05
CA LYS A 19 13.93 24.85 21.22
C LYS A 19 13.80 25.79 20.02
N TRP A 20 14.75 25.75 19.07
CA TRP A 20 14.75 26.63 17.91
C TRP A 20 13.73 26.22 16.84
N VAL A 21 13.30 24.96 16.86
CA VAL A 21 12.37 24.39 15.89
C VAL A 21 11.14 23.84 16.61
N SER A 22 9.94 24.22 16.15
CA SER A 22 8.70 23.71 16.72
C SER A 22 8.60 22.19 16.55
N ALA A 23 7.86 21.53 17.45
CA ALA A 23 7.65 20.07 17.33
C ALA A 23 6.98 19.70 15.99
N GLU A 24 6.06 20.53 15.51
CA GLU A 24 5.41 20.35 14.21
C GLU A 24 6.41 20.40 13.04
N GLN A 25 7.32 21.37 13.03
CA GLN A 25 8.34 21.46 11.99
C GLN A 25 9.33 20.29 12.05
N LYS A 26 9.72 19.85 13.26
CA LYS A 26 10.54 18.63 13.44
C LYS A 26 9.83 17.41 12.84
N LEU A 27 8.55 17.23 13.14
CA LEU A 27 7.73 16.14 12.61
C LEU A 27 7.63 16.21 11.09
N LEU A 28 7.40 17.40 10.51
CA LEU A 28 7.34 17.58 9.06
C LEU A 28 8.65 17.17 8.36
N GLU A 29 9.79 17.53 8.95
CA GLU A 29 11.12 17.22 8.42
C GLU A 29 11.49 15.75 8.56
N ILE A 30 11.20 15.14 9.72
CA ILE A 30 11.37 13.70 9.93
C ILE A 30 10.44 12.95 8.96
N GLY A 31 9.21 13.42 8.79
CA GLY A 31 8.22 12.78 7.92
C GLY A 31 8.68 12.77 6.47
N HIS A 32 9.22 13.89 6.01
CA HIS A 32 9.84 13.99 4.70
C HIS A 32 11.04 13.04 4.55
N ALA A 33 11.93 13.00 5.53
CA ALA A 33 13.11 12.14 5.47
C ALA A 33 12.71 10.65 5.43
N VAL A 34 11.83 10.21 6.34
CA VAL A 34 11.37 8.82 6.44
C VAL A 34 10.66 8.39 5.16
N MET A 35 9.80 9.25 4.59
CA MET A 35 9.14 9.02 3.30
C MET A 35 10.10 8.92 2.11
N HIS A 36 11.39 9.20 2.28
CA HIS A 36 12.39 9.05 1.23
C HIS A 36 13.50 8.08 1.65
N GLY A 37 13.19 7.14 2.55
CA GLY A 37 14.08 6.05 2.95
C GLY A 37 15.08 6.39 4.04
N PHE A 38 14.89 7.49 4.78
CA PHE A 38 15.71 7.76 5.95
C PHE A 38 15.42 6.75 7.07
N ASP A 39 16.44 5.99 7.47
CA ASP A 39 16.37 5.05 8.58
C ASP A 39 16.55 5.79 9.92
N LEU A 40 15.43 6.04 10.60
CA LEU A 40 15.40 6.71 11.89
C LEU A 40 16.07 5.88 13.00
N HIS A 41 15.96 4.55 12.96
CA HIS A 41 16.61 3.68 13.93
C HIS A 41 18.12 3.73 13.78
N GLU A 42 18.65 3.63 12.56
CA GLU A 42 20.10 3.74 12.33
C GLU A 42 20.60 5.13 12.73
N CYS A 43 19.84 6.19 12.45
CA CYS A 43 20.20 7.54 12.88
C CYS A 43 20.35 7.63 14.40
N VAL A 44 19.35 7.13 15.15
CA VAL A 44 19.39 7.14 16.62
C VAL A 44 20.52 6.26 17.17
N ARG A 45 20.71 5.06 16.61
CA ARG A 45 21.82 4.16 17.00
C ARG A 45 23.18 4.82 16.76
N GLU A 46 23.35 5.50 15.63
CA GLU A 46 24.60 6.20 15.32
C GLU A 46 24.84 7.38 16.26
N ILE A 47 23.80 8.14 16.63
CA ILE A 47 23.91 9.22 17.62
C ILE A 47 24.46 8.68 18.94
N LEU A 48 23.88 7.60 19.46
CA LEU A 48 24.29 6.99 20.74
C LEU A 48 25.70 6.39 20.68
N ARG A 49 26.14 5.90 19.52
CA ARG A 49 27.51 5.38 19.32
C ARG A 49 28.55 6.50 19.21
N SER A 50 28.24 7.56 18.45
CA SER A 50 29.20 8.60 18.08
C SER A 50 29.28 9.75 19.09
N HIS A 51 28.27 9.93 19.95
CA HIS A 51 28.19 11.04 20.90
C HIS A 51 28.04 10.53 22.34
N SER A 52 29.17 10.18 22.97
CA SER A 52 29.20 9.61 24.33
C SER A 52 28.61 10.51 25.44
N HIS A 53 28.46 11.82 25.19
CA HIS A 53 27.81 12.76 26.09
C HIS A 53 26.28 12.77 25.98
N VAL A 54 25.69 12.09 25.00
CA VAL A 54 24.24 11.98 24.80
C VAL A 54 23.77 10.69 25.47
N SER A 55 22.93 10.79 26.50
CA SER A 55 22.33 9.61 27.13
C SER A 55 21.16 9.08 26.30
N GLU A 56 20.97 7.76 26.34
CA GLU A 56 19.80 7.09 25.75
C GLU A 56 18.50 7.64 26.33
N ASP A 57 18.45 7.87 27.65
CA ASP A 57 17.29 8.47 28.33
C ASP A 57 16.90 9.84 27.75
N ASN A 58 17.87 10.67 27.35
CA ASN A 58 17.60 11.98 26.77
C ASN A 58 17.00 11.85 25.36
N VAL A 59 17.57 10.94 24.55
CA VAL A 59 17.04 10.65 23.21
C VAL A 59 15.63 10.07 23.31
N HIS A 60 15.41 9.16 24.25
CA HIS A 60 14.12 8.53 24.50
C HIS A 60 13.06 9.55 24.94
N LEU A 61 13.42 10.49 25.81
CA LEU A 61 12.56 11.63 26.15
C LEU A 61 12.22 12.48 24.92
N GLY A 62 13.22 12.81 24.08
CA GLY A 62 13.02 13.57 22.85
C GLY A 62 12.06 12.88 21.87
N VAL A 63 12.19 11.56 21.70
CA VAL A 63 11.26 10.74 20.91
C VAL A 63 9.86 10.78 21.51
N CYS A 64 9.72 10.61 22.83
CA CYS A 64 8.42 10.67 23.51
C CYS A 64 7.73 12.03 23.37
N GLU A 65 8.48 13.13 23.41
CA GLU A 65 7.96 14.48 23.16
C GLU A 65 7.44 14.62 21.71
N LEU A 66 8.17 14.10 20.73
CA LEU A 66 7.73 14.09 19.34
C LEU A 66 6.47 13.24 19.13
N ILE A 67 6.36 12.08 19.78
CA ILE A 67 5.14 11.28 19.68
C ILE A 67 3.95 11.99 20.33
N SER A 68 4.17 12.65 21.47
CA SER A 68 3.14 13.45 22.14
C SER A 68 2.63 14.55 21.21
N ALA A 69 3.55 15.24 20.50
CA ALA A 69 3.20 16.20 19.48
C ALA A 69 2.48 15.57 18.27
N ALA A 70 2.92 14.39 17.81
CA ALA A 70 2.30 13.67 16.71
C ALA A 70 0.86 13.23 17.03
N THR A 71 0.58 12.86 18.28
CA THR A 71 -0.74 12.41 18.74
C THR A 71 -1.66 13.53 19.21
N GLY A 72 -1.19 14.78 19.28
CA GLY A 72 -1.95 15.91 19.80
C GLY A 72 -2.22 15.87 21.30
N ASN A 73 -1.61 14.91 22.03
CA ASN A 73 -1.80 14.74 23.46
C ASN A 73 -0.65 15.40 24.23
N SER A 74 -0.96 16.38 25.07
CA SER A 74 0.01 17.02 25.96
C SER A 74 0.28 16.14 27.19
N SER A 75 1.54 15.75 27.35
CA SER A 75 2.23 15.42 28.61
C SER A 75 1.84 14.13 29.37
N GLY A 76 0.61 13.60 29.25
CA GLY A 76 0.17 12.42 30.00
C GLY A 76 0.80 11.08 29.54
N LEU A 77 1.19 10.98 28.26
CA LEU A 77 1.72 9.75 27.66
C LEU A 77 3.21 9.53 27.92
N ILE A 78 3.99 10.59 28.15
CA ILE A 78 5.46 10.50 28.36
C ILE A 78 5.78 9.64 29.59
N LEU A 79 4.96 9.72 30.65
CA LEU A 79 5.15 8.94 31.87
C LEU A 79 4.67 7.49 31.75
N LEU A 80 3.64 7.23 30.93
CA LEU A 80 3.10 5.89 30.71
C LEU A 80 4.00 5.02 29.81
N ARG A 81 4.89 5.63 29.03
CA ARG A 81 5.73 4.96 28.03
C ARG A 81 7.15 4.63 28.50
N ARG A 82 7.51 4.97 29.74
CA ARG A 82 8.83 4.63 30.32
C ARG A 82 9.18 3.14 30.34
N ASN A 83 8.21 2.26 30.13
CA ASN A 83 8.43 0.81 30.05
C ASN A 83 8.70 0.30 28.62
N ASN A 84 8.50 1.12 27.58
CA ASN A 84 8.85 0.76 26.21
C ASN A 84 10.36 0.87 26.01
N THR A 85 10.91 0.08 25.09
CA THR A 85 12.27 0.30 24.60
C THR A 85 12.28 1.50 23.65
N LEU A 86 13.45 2.12 23.48
CA LEU A 86 13.63 3.21 22.53
C LEU A 86 13.22 2.82 21.10
N ASP A 87 13.56 1.61 20.65
CA ASP A 87 13.16 1.12 19.33
C ASP A 87 11.63 1.07 19.16
N VAL A 88 10.90 0.58 20.17
CA VAL A 88 9.42 0.55 20.13
C VAL A 88 8.84 1.96 20.02
N ASP A 89 9.41 2.92 20.74
CA ASP A 89 8.94 4.31 20.65
C ASP A 89 9.33 4.98 19.33
N ILE A 90 10.44 4.60 18.69
CA ILE A 90 10.78 5.04 17.33
C ILE A 90 9.76 4.48 16.32
N ASP A 91 9.41 3.19 16.40
CA ASP A 91 8.39 2.58 15.56
C ASP A 91 7.05 3.32 15.72
N LEU A 92 6.64 3.60 16.96
CA LEU A 92 5.42 4.37 17.25
C LEU A 92 5.50 5.80 16.69
N LEU A 93 6.65 6.46 16.81
CA LEU A 93 6.85 7.80 16.23
C LEU A 93 6.64 7.77 14.72
N ILE A 94 7.29 6.83 14.02
CA ILE A 94 7.13 6.66 12.57
C ILE A 94 5.66 6.40 12.26
N GLU A 95 5.00 5.51 12.99
CA GLU A 95 3.60 5.19 12.74
C GLU A 95 2.67 6.40 12.89
N TYR A 96 2.73 7.11 14.03
CA TYR A 96 1.89 8.29 14.25
C TYR A 96 2.22 9.43 13.29
N LEU A 97 3.50 9.58 12.94
CA LEU A 97 3.95 10.57 11.98
C LEU A 97 3.42 10.27 10.59
N MET A 98 3.57 9.05 10.10
CA MET A 98 3.12 8.64 8.77
C MET A 98 1.60 8.70 8.65
N ARG A 99 0.85 8.52 9.75
CA ARG A 99 -0.59 8.81 9.79
C ARG A 99 -0.95 10.26 9.58
N ARG A 100 -0.06 11.22 9.84
CA ARG A 100 -0.33 12.66 9.67
C ARG A 100 0.36 13.26 8.47
N TYR A 101 1.54 12.77 8.15
CA TYR A 101 2.35 13.30 7.06
C TYR A 101 1.71 13.00 5.71
N ARG A 102 1.65 14.01 4.85
CA ARG A 102 1.06 13.94 3.52
C ARG A 102 1.96 14.63 2.51
N VAL A 103 2.05 14.06 1.32
CA VAL A 103 2.65 14.69 0.14
C VAL A 103 1.55 14.88 -0.89
N ARG A 104 1.31 16.12 -1.31
CA ARG A 104 0.37 16.41 -2.39
C ARG A 104 1.10 16.33 -3.72
N PHE A 105 0.49 15.66 -4.69
CA PHE A 105 1.00 15.51 -6.06
C PHE A 105 0.26 16.42 -7.06
N ALA A 106 -0.34 17.51 -6.58
CA ALA A 106 -0.90 18.56 -7.43
C ALA A 106 0.19 19.63 -7.75
N PRO A 107 0.04 20.42 -8.83
CA PRO A 107 0.97 21.50 -9.16
C PRO A 107 1.17 22.45 -7.96
N ASP A 108 2.40 22.88 -7.71
CA ASP A 108 2.80 23.80 -6.64
C ASP A 108 2.48 23.35 -5.20
N SER A 109 2.20 22.07 -5.01
CA SER A 109 1.78 21.54 -3.73
C SER A 109 2.96 20.97 -2.94
N GLY A 110 3.09 21.37 -1.68
CA GLY A 110 4.09 20.86 -0.76
C GLY A 110 3.65 19.61 0.01
N HIS A 111 4.45 19.28 1.01
CA HIS A 111 4.11 18.34 2.07
C HIS A 111 3.56 19.05 3.31
N TYR A 112 2.77 18.35 4.13
CA TYR A 112 2.17 18.91 5.34
C TYR A 112 1.84 17.82 6.36
N LEU A 113 1.50 18.24 7.59
CA LEU A 113 0.93 17.36 8.62
C LEU A 113 -0.57 17.63 8.71
N ALA A 114 -1.40 16.60 8.54
CA ALA A 114 -2.83 16.68 8.77
C ALA A 114 -3.14 16.87 10.26
N ASP A 115 -4.15 17.69 10.57
CA ASP A 115 -4.61 17.95 11.93
C ASP A 115 -5.39 16.79 12.53
N ASP A 116 -6.20 16.11 11.71
CA ASP A 116 -7.02 14.97 12.11
C ASP A 116 -6.70 13.76 11.23
N THR A 117 -6.05 12.75 11.81
CA THR A 117 -5.66 11.52 11.09
C THR A 117 -6.84 10.72 10.55
N ASN A 118 -8.04 10.95 11.09
CA ASN A 118 -9.24 10.20 10.78
C ASN A 118 -10.18 10.95 9.82
N LYS A 119 -9.96 12.24 9.58
CA LYS A 119 -10.72 12.99 8.58
C LYS A 119 -9.93 13.03 7.28
N PHE A 120 -10.35 12.17 6.38
CA PHE A 120 -9.77 12.07 5.05
C PHE A 120 -10.86 12.35 4.03
N SER A 121 -10.77 13.47 3.31
CA SER A 121 -11.72 13.76 2.24
C SER A 121 -11.35 12.98 0.98
N ARG A 122 -12.33 12.72 0.11
CA ARG A 122 -12.09 12.08 -1.20
C ARG A 122 -11.10 12.91 -2.04
N GLN A 123 -11.22 14.24 -1.97
CA GLN A 123 -10.32 15.16 -2.66
C GLN A 123 -8.89 15.05 -2.13
N GLU A 124 -8.72 15.03 -0.82
CA GLU A 124 -7.38 14.88 -0.22
C GLU A 124 -6.74 13.55 -0.60
N LEU A 125 -7.52 12.47 -0.64
CA LEU A 125 -7.04 11.15 -1.08
C LEU A 125 -6.58 11.17 -2.54
N ASP A 126 -7.30 11.87 -3.41
CA ASP A 126 -6.86 12.09 -4.80
C ASP A 126 -5.58 12.95 -4.86
N GLU A 127 -5.50 14.02 -4.07
CA GLU A 127 -4.33 14.91 -4.03
C GLU A 127 -3.05 14.18 -3.62
N ILE A 128 -3.14 13.22 -2.70
CA ILE A 128 -2.00 12.42 -2.24
C ILE A 128 -1.78 11.11 -3.01
N ASN A 129 -2.64 10.80 -3.99
CA ASN A 129 -2.49 9.61 -4.82
C ASN A 129 -1.32 9.77 -5.81
N GLY A 130 -0.13 9.35 -5.41
CA GLY A 130 1.06 9.37 -6.24
C GLY A 130 1.01 8.41 -7.45
N TRP A 131 0.09 7.44 -7.47
CA TRP A 131 -0.05 6.55 -8.62
C TRP A 131 -0.53 7.27 -9.88
N LYS A 132 -1.22 8.41 -9.77
CA LYS A 132 -1.56 9.27 -10.92
C LYS A 132 -0.32 9.87 -11.59
N VAL A 133 0.71 10.18 -10.80
CA VAL A 133 2.00 10.66 -11.30
C VAL A 133 2.74 9.53 -11.99
N ALA A 134 2.75 8.34 -11.38
CA ALA A 134 3.32 7.15 -11.98
C ALA A 134 2.62 6.80 -13.30
N ALA A 135 1.28 6.93 -13.38
CA ALA A 135 0.50 6.68 -14.59
C ALA A 135 0.93 7.60 -15.75
N GLY A 136 1.27 8.85 -15.46
CA GLY A 136 1.81 9.77 -16.45
C GLY A 136 3.21 9.41 -16.96
N GLN A 137 3.96 8.53 -16.26
CA GLN A 137 5.31 8.11 -16.64
C GLN A 137 5.32 6.83 -17.50
N ALA A 138 4.22 6.10 -17.55
CA ALA A 138 4.15 4.82 -18.25
C ALA A 138 4.16 5.00 -19.78
N ASP A 139 5.04 4.26 -20.46
CA ASP A 139 4.97 4.07 -21.92
C ASP A 139 3.83 3.10 -22.26
N TRP A 140 2.63 3.66 -22.44
CA TRP A 140 1.39 2.92 -22.71
C TRP A 140 1.41 2.11 -24.01
N TYR A 141 2.33 2.41 -24.93
CA TYR A 141 2.53 1.62 -26.16
C TYR A 141 3.59 0.53 -25.99
N ASN A 142 4.34 0.51 -24.88
CA ASN A 142 5.39 -0.46 -24.60
C ASN A 142 5.38 -0.85 -23.10
N LEU A 143 4.35 -1.60 -22.70
CA LEU A 143 4.11 -2.01 -21.30
C LEU A 143 5.21 -2.92 -20.71
N TYR A 144 6.05 -3.54 -21.56
CA TYR A 144 7.13 -4.46 -21.21
C TYR A 144 8.50 -3.97 -21.70
N LYS A 145 8.91 -2.78 -21.26
CA LYS A 145 10.11 -2.10 -21.78
C LYS A 145 11.18 -1.98 -20.70
N PHE A 146 12.35 -2.54 -20.98
CA PHE A 146 13.50 -2.40 -20.08
C PHE A 146 13.86 -0.92 -19.90
N GLY A 147 13.96 -0.47 -18.65
CA GLY A 147 14.17 0.94 -18.29
C GLY A 147 12.89 1.78 -18.21
N ASN A 148 11.72 1.25 -18.57
CA ASN A 148 10.41 1.86 -18.30
C ASN A 148 10.02 1.62 -16.83
N PHE A 149 10.77 2.24 -15.92
CA PHE A 149 10.55 2.04 -14.50
C PHE A 149 9.46 2.98 -13.99
N VAL A 150 8.24 2.46 -14.02
CA VAL A 150 7.05 3.12 -13.50
C VAL A 150 6.94 2.81 -12.01
N ALA A 151 6.95 3.83 -11.16
CA ALA A 151 6.90 3.64 -9.72
C ALA A 151 6.16 4.81 -9.05
N PHE A 152 5.54 4.53 -7.90
CA PHE A 152 5.05 5.57 -7.02
C PHE A 152 6.21 6.53 -6.67
N PRO A 153 5.97 7.86 -6.63
CA PRO A 153 7.00 8.82 -6.29
C PRO A 153 7.69 8.50 -4.95
N GLY A 154 9.01 8.28 -4.99
CA GLY A 154 9.83 7.93 -3.83
C GLY A 154 10.18 6.43 -3.74
N ASP A 155 9.30 5.53 -4.21
CA ASP A 155 9.56 4.08 -4.20
C ASP A 155 10.73 3.70 -5.11
N ALA A 156 10.91 4.46 -6.19
CA ALA A 156 11.82 4.11 -7.27
C ALA A 156 13.25 3.86 -6.79
N GLU A 157 13.78 4.76 -5.96
CA GLU A 157 15.16 4.66 -5.49
C GLU A 157 15.33 3.52 -4.50
N LEU A 158 14.37 3.34 -3.60
CA LEU A 158 14.39 2.27 -2.59
C LEU A 158 14.35 0.88 -3.23
N ILE A 159 13.52 0.71 -4.27
CA ILE A 159 13.46 -0.53 -5.04
C ILE A 159 14.77 -0.77 -5.79
N ARG A 160 15.39 0.25 -6.40
CA ARG A 160 16.68 0.11 -7.06
C ARG A 160 17.77 -0.29 -6.07
N GLU A 161 17.84 0.38 -4.93
CA GLU A 161 18.79 0.05 -3.87
C GLU A 161 18.61 -1.39 -3.37
N TYR A 162 17.36 -1.82 -3.16
CA TYR A 162 17.05 -3.20 -2.79
C TYR A 162 17.51 -4.18 -3.88
N ASN A 163 17.11 -3.97 -5.13
CA ASN A 163 17.46 -4.83 -6.26
C ASN A 163 18.98 -4.93 -6.48
N LEU A 164 19.74 -3.86 -6.23
CA LEU A 164 21.21 -3.86 -6.30
C LEU A 164 21.85 -4.74 -5.21
N ARG A 165 21.21 -4.85 -4.04
CA ARG A 165 21.69 -5.67 -2.91
C ARG A 165 21.17 -7.11 -2.97
N ALA A 166 20.06 -7.36 -3.67
CA ALA A 166 19.46 -8.68 -3.78
C ALA A 166 20.41 -9.66 -4.48
N ALA A 167 20.76 -10.75 -3.78
CA ALA A 167 21.67 -11.76 -4.30
C ALA A 167 20.92 -12.77 -5.21
N GLY A 168 21.02 -12.58 -6.53
CA GLY A 168 20.56 -13.55 -7.53
C GLY A 168 19.71 -12.92 -8.64
N TRP A 169 19.80 -13.49 -9.84
CA TRP A 169 19.01 -13.06 -11.01
C TRP A 169 17.51 -13.38 -10.89
N ASN A 170 17.14 -14.21 -9.91
CA ASN A 170 15.77 -14.64 -9.60
C ASN A 170 15.20 -13.94 -8.35
N LYS A 171 15.80 -12.84 -7.91
CA LYS A 171 15.33 -12.01 -6.80
C LYS A 171 15.25 -10.57 -7.25
N GLY A 172 14.40 -9.80 -6.60
CA GLY A 172 14.13 -8.41 -6.91
C GLY A 172 12.72 -8.16 -7.45
N PHE A 173 12.35 -6.89 -7.40
CA PHE A 173 11.18 -6.36 -8.07
C PHE A 173 11.47 -6.14 -9.55
N VAL A 174 10.50 -6.46 -10.40
CA VAL A 174 10.58 -6.35 -11.84
C VAL A 174 10.30 -4.91 -12.27
N SER A 175 11.31 -4.26 -12.85
CA SER A 175 11.29 -2.82 -13.13
C SER A 175 10.84 -2.44 -14.54
N TYR A 176 10.50 -3.41 -15.38
CA TYR A 176 10.16 -3.19 -16.79
C TYR A 176 8.69 -3.50 -17.13
N ILE A 177 7.87 -3.67 -16.10
CA ILE A 177 6.43 -3.94 -16.20
C ILE A 177 5.71 -2.87 -15.36
N VAL A 178 4.58 -2.39 -15.86
CA VAL A 178 3.73 -1.45 -15.13
C VAL A 178 3.24 -2.08 -13.81
N PRO A 179 3.30 -1.39 -12.66
CA PRO A 179 2.82 -1.93 -11.38
C PRO A 179 1.31 -2.13 -11.31
N GLU A 180 0.86 -2.98 -10.40
CA GLU A 180 -0.53 -3.39 -10.20
C GLU A 180 -0.94 -3.19 -8.74
N PRO A 181 -1.29 -1.96 -8.31
CA PRO A 181 -1.53 -1.66 -6.90
C PRO A 181 -2.89 -2.19 -6.40
N TRP A 182 -3.89 -2.29 -7.28
CA TRP A 182 -5.22 -2.81 -6.94
C TRP A 182 -5.98 -3.26 -8.18
N TYR A 183 -7.10 -3.96 -7.96
CA TYR A 183 -8.06 -4.36 -8.99
C TYR A 183 -9.48 -4.06 -8.52
N GLY A 184 -10.37 -3.74 -9.46
CA GLY A 184 -11.72 -3.26 -9.14
C GLY A 184 -11.71 -1.81 -8.63
N ASN A 185 -12.76 -1.39 -7.93
CA ASN A 185 -12.85 -0.05 -7.35
C ASN A 185 -12.82 -0.09 -5.82
N PRO A 186 -11.65 0.21 -5.21
CA PRO A 186 -11.53 0.26 -3.75
C PRO A 186 -12.44 1.29 -3.06
N ALA A 187 -12.81 2.39 -3.73
CA ALA A 187 -13.65 3.44 -3.12
C ALA A 187 -15.11 3.04 -2.97
N SER A 188 -15.63 2.16 -3.83
CA SER A 188 -17.06 1.77 -3.83
C SER A 188 -17.31 0.33 -3.39
N ALA A 189 -16.27 -0.52 -3.36
CA ALA A 189 -16.42 -1.93 -3.04
C ALA A 189 -16.91 -2.16 -1.59
N ARG A 190 -17.79 -3.15 -1.45
CA ARG A 190 -18.34 -3.61 -0.15
C ARG A 190 -17.48 -4.69 0.48
N VAL A 191 -16.62 -5.33 -0.30
CA VAL A 191 -15.62 -6.28 0.15
C VAL A 191 -14.27 -5.86 -0.41
N ILE A 192 -13.30 -5.61 0.46
CA ILE A 192 -11.91 -5.35 0.10
C ILE A 192 -11.07 -6.57 0.47
N ILE A 193 -10.42 -7.18 -0.50
CA ILE A 193 -9.42 -8.20 -0.27
C ILE A 193 -8.07 -7.50 -0.12
N LEU A 194 -7.43 -7.69 1.03
CA LEU A 194 -6.09 -7.21 1.32
C LEU A 194 -5.08 -8.27 0.83
N GLY A 195 -4.59 -8.08 -0.39
CA GLY A 195 -3.76 -9.01 -1.16
C GLY A 195 -2.27 -8.99 -0.80
N ASP A 196 -1.51 -9.79 -1.52
CA ASP A 196 -0.04 -9.95 -1.40
C ASP A 196 0.67 -9.01 -2.40
N ALA A 197 1.86 -9.40 -2.87
CA ALA A 197 2.48 -8.91 -4.09
C ALA A 197 1.91 -9.60 -5.34
N PRO A 198 1.82 -8.92 -6.50
CA PRO A 198 1.66 -9.60 -7.77
C PRO A 198 2.93 -10.41 -8.09
N ARG A 199 2.78 -11.62 -8.63
CA ARG A 199 3.91 -12.51 -8.93
C ARG A 199 4.37 -12.34 -10.37
N TYR A 200 5.68 -12.30 -10.55
CA TYR A 200 6.29 -12.38 -11.88
C TYR A 200 6.45 -13.83 -12.33
N ASP A 201 5.95 -14.14 -13.52
CA ASP A 201 6.28 -15.36 -14.24
C ASP A 201 6.97 -14.99 -15.57
N ASP A 202 8.23 -15.38 -15.72
CA ASP A 202 9.04 -15.01 -16.89
C ASP A 202 8.50 -15.59 -18.20
N PHE A 203 8.08 -16.85 -18.17
CA PHE A 203 7.60 -17.51 -19.38
C PHE A 203 6.31 -16.85 -19.86
N VAL A 204 5.36 -16.66 -18.96
CA VAL A 204 4.06 -16.10 -19.34
C VAL A 204 4.19 -14.61 -19.70
N SER A 205 5.04 -13.85 -18.98
CA SER A 205 5.32 -12.43 -19.30
C SER A 205 5.96 -12.25 -20.68
N ARG A 206 6.87 -13.15 -21.09
CA ARG A 206 7.46 -13.09 -22.45
C ARG A 206 6.44 -13.38 -23.55
N ILE A 207 5.51 -14.30 -23.33
CA ILE A 207 4.44 -14.60 -24.29
C ILE A 207 3.48 -13.41 -24.41
N ALA A 208 3.08 -12.83 -23.28
CA ALA A 208 2.24 -11.64 -23.24
C ALA A 208 2.85 -10.45 -23.98
N ASN A 209 4.16 -10.21 -23.76
CA ASN A 209 4.90 -9.19 -24.50
C ASN A 209 4.87 -9.40 -26.03
N GLN A 210 4.82 -10.65 -26.51
CA GLN A 210 4.64 -10.90 -27.94
C GLN A 210 3.23 -10.54 -28.44
N ALA A 211 2.19 -10.82 -27.65
CA ALA A 211 0.80 -10.48 -27.99
C ALA A 211 0.57 -8.96 -28.01
N LEU A 212 1.19 -8.23 -27.08
CA LEU A 212 1.15 -6.75 -26.98
C LEU A 212 1.97 -6.03 -28.05
N ARG A 213 2.42 -6.73 -29.09
CA ARG A 213 2.89 -6.09 -30.32
C ARG A 213 1.75 -5.61 -31.21
N ASP A 214 0.53 -6.10 -30.99
CA ASP A 214 -0.67 -5.54 -31.63
C ASP A 214 -1.05 -4.23 -30.91
N PRO A 215 -0.98 -3.07 -31.60
CA PRO A 215 -1.27 -1.78 -30.98
C PRO A 215 -2.68 -1.66 -30.40
N ARG A 216 -3.67 -2.36 -30.96
CA ARG A 216 -5.06 -2.31 -30.47
C ARG A 216 -5.18 -2.93 -29.08
N LEU A 217 -4.53 -4.08 -28.89
CA LEU A 217 -4.51 -4.79 -27.62
C LEU A 217 -3.76 -4.01 -26.55
N THR A 218 -2.64 -3.42 -26.97
CA THR A 218 -1.83 -2.59 -26.10
C THR A 218 -2.57 -1.34 -25.65
N GLU A 219 -3.31 -0.69 -26.56
CA GLU A 219 -4.15 0.46 -26.22
C GLU A 219 -5.27 0.09 -25.23
N GLU A 220 -5.97 -1.01 -25.43
CA GLU A 220 -7.04 -1.47 -24.50
C GLU A 220 -6.50 -1.79 -23.11
N VAL A 221 -5.39 -2.53 -23.05
CA VAL A 221 -4.72 -2.84 -21.78
C VAL A 221 -4.23 -1.56 -21.12
N ALA A 222 -3.64 -0.64 -21.89
CA ALA A 222 -3.14 0.62 -21.37
C ALA A 222 -4.24 1.51 -20.80
N VAL A 223 -5.37 1.65 -21.49
CA VAL A 223 -6.55 2.38 -20.98
C VAL A 223 -6.99 1.77 -19.65
N ARG A 224 -7.05 0.43 -19.57
CA ARG A 224 -7.48 -0.23 -18.35
C ARG A 224 -6.52 -0.03 -17.19
N LEU A 225 -5.23 -0.23 -17.45
CA LEU A 225 -4.20 0.01 -16.44
C LEU A 225 -4.24 1.47 -16.03
N PHE A 226 -4.40 2.42 -16.95
CA PHE A 226 -4.50 3.84 -16.63
C PHE A 226 -5.71 4.16 -15.74
N ASP A 227 -6.87 3.56 -15.99
CA ASP A 227 -8.08 3.75 -15.17
C ASP A 227 -7.89 3.21 -13.75
N ASP A 228 -7.36 1.99 -13.63
CA ASP A 228 -7.10 1.36 -12.33
C ASP A 228 -5.97 2.11 -11.61
N PHE A 229 -4.79 2.17 -12.22
CA PHE A 229 -3.55 2.75 -11.68
C PHE A 229 -3.66 4.25 -11.40
N GLY A 230 -4.27 5.02 -12.31
CA GLY A 230 -4.30 6.48 -12.25
C GLY A 230 -5.26 7.07 -11.22
N GLY A 231 -6.06 6.24 -10.54
CA GLY A 231 -7.01 6.71 -9.53
C GLY A 231 -8.40 7.06 -10.06
N TRP A 232 -8.75 6.69 -11.29
CA TRP A 232 -10.07 7.03 -11.87
C TRP A 232 -11.25 6.38 -11.12
N TRP A 233 -10.97 5.35 -10.32
CA TRP A 233 -11.91 4.79 -9.35
C TRP A 233 -12.36 5.79 -8.28
N LEU A 234 -11.50 6.76 -7.92
CA LEU A 234 -11.87 7.91 -7.10
C LEU A 234 -12.80 8.89 -7.81
N LEU A 235 -13.14 8.71 -9.08
CA LEU A 235 -14.14 9.53 -9.79
C LEU A 235 -15.39 8.73 -10.19
N GLY A 236 -15.52 7.48 -9.70
CA GLY A 236 -16.65 6.60 -9.98
C GLY A 236 -16.44 5.65 -11.15
N GLY A 237 -15.23 5.58 -11.71
CA GLY A 237 -14.83 4.56 -12.69
C GLY A 237 -14.45 3.23 -12.03
N GLY A 238 -14.33 2.17 -12.82
CA GLY A 238 -13.76 0.89 -12.41
C GLY A 238 -14.72 -0.10 -11.74
N CYS A 239 -14.89 -1.25 -12.37
CA CYS A 239 -15.27 -2.53 -11.77
C CYS A 239 -14.23 -3.56 -12.22
N PHE A 240 -14.20 -4.77 -11.66
CA PHE A 240 -13.47 -5.85 -12.33
C PHE A 240 -14.02 -5.99 -13.76
N TYR A 241 -13.14 -5.94 -14.75
CA TYR A 241 -13.52 -6.00 -16.15
C TYR A 241 -13.93 -7.45 -16.49
N ASP A 242 -15.00 -7.62 -17.27
CA ASP A 242 -15.47 -8.93 -17.75
C ASP A 242 -15.77 -8.95 -19.26
N SER A 243 -15.53 -7.85 -19.98
CA SER A 243 -15.75 -7.84 -21.43
C SER A 243 -14.61 -8.54 -22.18
N THR A 244 -14.99 -9.40 -23.11
CA THR A 244 -14.10 -10.19 -23.97
C THR A 244 -14.14 -9.66 -25.40
N TYR A 245 -13.02 -9.72 -26.11
CA TYR A 245 -12.93 -9.30 -27.50
C TYR A 245 -12.70 -10.50 -28.43
N ASN A 246 -13.41 -10.48 -29.57
CA ASN A 246 -13.23 -11.45 -30.63
C ASN A 246 -12.22 -10.88 -31.65
N LEU A 247 -10.95 -11.20 -31.44
CA LEU A 247 -9.85 -10.74 -32.28
C LEU A 247 -9.71 -11.67 -33.47
N HIS A 248 -10.15 -11.25 -34.66
CA HIS A 248 -9.85 -11.86 -35.97
C HIS A 248 -9.52 -13.37 -35.95
N GLY A 249 -10.42 -14.21 -35.42
CA GLY A 249 -10.28 -15.67 -35.43
C GLY A 249 -9.75 -16.34 -34.15
N PHE A 250 -9.51 -15.59 -33.06
CA PHE A 250 -9.36 -16.18 -31.73
C PHE A 250 -10.72 -16.63 -31.21
N GLU A 251 -11.01 -17.93 -31.36
CA GLU A 251 -12.06 -18.60 -30.63
C GLU A 251 -11.45 -19.46 -29.51
N PRO A 252 -11.86 -19.28 -28.25
CA PRO A 252 -12.84 -18.31 -27.75
C PRO A 252 -12.30 -16.86 -27.65
N PRO A 253 -13.19 -15.84 -27.55
CA PRO A 253 -12.83 -14.46 -27.25
C PRO A 253 -11.88 -14.34 -26.04
N VAL A 254 -10.94 -13.39 -26.10
CA VAL A 254 -9.90 -13.22 -25.06
C VAL A 254 -10.17 -11.95 -24.25
N HIS A 255 -9.91 -12.00 -22.95
CA HIS A 255 -10.00 -10.83 -22.08
C HIS A 255 -8.72 -9.98 -22.18
N PRO A 256 -8.78 -8.64 -22.31
CA PRO A 256 -7.57 -7.80 -22.44
C PRO A 256 -6.55 -7.99 -21.31
N MET A 257 -7.02 -8.14 -20.06
CA MET A 257 -6.12 -8.45 -18.94
C MET A 257 -5.51 -9.86 -18.97
N ASP A 258 -6.10 -10.81 -19.71
CA ASP A 258 -5.44 -12.11 -19.99
C ASP A 258 -4.24 -11.90 -20.93
N LEU A 259 -4.31 -10.91 -21.82
CA LEU A 259 -3.24 -10.55 -22.77
C LEU A 259 -2.16 -9.68 -22.14
N TYR A 260 -2.54 -8.82 -21.19
CA TYR A 260 -1.59 -8.21 -20.27
C TYR A 260 -0.93 -9.23 -19.36
N ASN A 261 -1.56 -10.40 -19.17
CA ASN A 261 -1.05 -11.48 -18.34
C ASN A 261 -0.59 -10.98 -16.96
N SER A 262 -1.50 -10.36 -16.24
CA SER A 262 -1.37 -10.26 -14.79
C SER A 262 -1.79 -11.61 -14.21
N PRO A 263 -0.85 -12.51 -13.79
CA PRO A 263 -1.23 -13.82 -13.25
C PRO A 263 -2.09 -13.65 -11.99
N THR A 264 -1.87 -12.54 -11.29
CA THR A 264 -2.60 -12.14 -10.09
C THR A 264 -4.01 -11.67 -10.42
N TYR A 265 -4.22 -10.83 -11.46
CA TYR A 265 -5.57 -10.45 -11.92
C TYR A 265 -6.37 -11.68 -12.29
N ARG A 266 -5.79 -12.58 -13.11
CA ARG A 266 -6.46 -13.81 -13.53
C ARG A 266 -6.82 -14.71 -12.35
N HIS A 267 -5.90 -14.86 -11.41
CA HIS A 267 -6.16 -15.57 -10.16
C HIS A 267 -7.38 -14.99 -9.45
N TRP A 268 -7.45 -13.69 -9.24
CA TRP A 268 -8.59 -13.06 -8.58
C TRP A 268 -9.88 -13.17 -9.38
N LEU A 269 -9.86 -12.96 -10.69
CA LEU A 269 -11.03 -13.12 -11.55
C LEU A 269 -11.64 -14.53 -11.43
N ASP A 270 -10.79 -15.57 -11.49
CA ASP A 270 -11.22 -16.96 -11.32
C ASP A 270 -11.78 -17.23 -9.92
N GLN A 271 -11.21 -16.60 -8.87
CA GLN A 271 -11.74 -16.70 -7.51
C GLN A 271 -13.11 -16.04 -7.38
N LEU A 272 -13.31 -14.86 -7.97
CA LEU A 272 -14.56 -14.11 -7.90
C LEU A 272 -15.68 -14.81 -8.69
N ARG A 273 -15.40 -15.38 -9.85
CA ARG A 273 -16.36 -16.24 -10.59
C ARG A 273 -16.77 -17.46 -9.78
N ARG A 274 -15.83 -18.07 -9.04
CA ARG A 274 -16.17 -19.16 -8.11
C ARG A 274 -17.04 -18.67 -6.96
N TRP A 275 -16.79 -17.48 -6.42
CA TRP A 275 -17.64 -16.87 -5.40
C TRP A 275 -19.07 -16.64 -5.89
N ALA A 276 -19.22 -16.10 -7.09
CA ALA A 276 -20.52 -15.90 -7.73
C ALA A 276 -21.30 -17.23 -7.81
N SER A 277 -20.65 -18.29 -8.31
CA SER A 277 -21.21 -19.64 -8.36
C SER A 277 -21.58 -20.19 -6.96
N TRP A 278 -20.67 -20.09 -5.99
CA TRP A 278 -20.88 -20.62 -4.64
C TRP A 278 -22.01 -19.91 -3.89
N PHE A 279 -22.05 -18.59 -3.97
CA PHE A 279 -23.05 -17.78 -3.28
C PHE A 279 -24.36 -17.67 -4.07
N LYS A 280 -24.38 -18.13 -5.32
CA LYS A 280 -25.49 -17.97 -6.28
C LYS A 280 -25.82 -16.48 -6.48
N ILE A 281 -24.78 -15.70 -6.70
CA ILE A 281 -24.83 -14.28 -7.05
C ILE A 281 -24.39 -14.18 -8.52
N ASP A 282 -24.93 -13.21 -9.25
CA ASP A 282 -24.48 -12.87 -10.59
C ASP A 282 -23.01 -12.42 -10.59
N ASP A 283 -22.24 -12.82 -11.61
CA ASP A 283 -20.80 -12.56 -11.73
C ASP A 283 -20.52 -11.05 -11.67
N GLN A 284 -21.26 -10.25 -12.43
CA GLN A 284 -21.07 -8.79 -12.48
C GLN A 284 -21.31 -8.15 -11.11
N THR A 285 -22.34 -8.60 -10.39
CA THR A 285 -22.63 -8.14 -9.03
C THR A 285 -21.46 -8.42 -8.08
N VAL A 286 -20.76 -9.56 -8.23
CA VAL A 286 -19.54 -9.84 -7.46
C VAL A 286 -18.42 -8.88 -7.87
N MET A 287 -18.18 -8.72 -9.18
CA MET A 287 -17.13 -7.86 -9.74
C MET A 287 -17.29 -6.37 -9.39
N ASP A 288 -18.53 -5.90 -9.20
CA ASP A 288 -18.84 -4.52 -8.83
C ASP A 288 -18.67 -4.25 -7.34
N ASN A 289 -18.79 -5.28 -6.50
CA ASN A 289 -18.81 -5.13 -5.04
C ASN A 289 -17.54 -5.65 -4.34
N VAL A 290 -16.59 -6.21 -5.10
CA VAL A 290 -15.31 -6.70 -4.58
C VAL A 290 -14.17 -5.95 -5.24
N ALA A 291 -13.21 -5.48 -4.44
CA ALA A 291 -11.93 -4.96 -4.92
C ALA A 291 -10.78 -5.66 -4.19
N VAL A 292 -9.60 -5.66 -4.81
CA VAL A 292 -8.37 -6.19 -4.22
C VAL A 292 -7.38 -5.04 -4.12
N ILE A 293 -6.74 -4.87 -2.97
CA ILE A 293 -5.61 -3.95 -2.80
C ILE A 293 -4.39 -4.81 -2.52
N ASN A 294 -3.34 -4.68 -3.32
CA ASN A 294 -2.11 -5.44 -3.14
C ASN A 294 -1.20 -4.75 -2.11
N ALA A 295 -0.55 -5.54 -1.26
CA ALA A 295 0.36 -5.02 -0.24
C ALA A 295 1.57 -4.32 -0.88
N THR A 296 2.06 -4.86 -2.00
CA THR A 296 3.01 -4.18 -2.88
C THR A 296 2.47 -4.23 -4.30
N ALA A 297 2.61 -3.13 -5.04
CA ALA A 297 2.13 -3.05 -6.42
C ALA A 297 3.10 -3.69 -7.42
N TYR A 298 4.35 -3.89 -7.02
CA TYR A 298 5.44 -4.28 -7.92
C TYR A 298 5.50 -5.79 -8.05
N LEU A 299 5.65 -6.26 -9.30
CA LEU A 299 5.82 -7.69 -9.55
C LEU A 299 7.17 -8.16 -8.98
N SER A 300 7.16 -9.29 -8.30
CA SER A 300 8.36 -9.91 -7.73
C SER A 300 8.51 -11.36 -8.17
N ILE A 301 9.75 -11.81 -8.35
CA ILE A 301 10.05 -13.20 -8.73
C ILE A 301 9.85 -14.15 -7.54
N ASP A 302 10.38 -13.79 -6.36
CA ASP A 302 10.31 -14.63 -5.15
C ASP A 302 10.37 -13.83 -3.83
N ASP A 303 10.20 -12.51 -3.87
CA ASP A 303 10.35 -11.67 -2.68
C ASP A 303 9.06 -11.51 -1.88
N GLU A 304 9.22 -11.22 -0.59
CA GLU A 304 8.13 -10.81 0.29
C GLU A 304 7.68 -9.37 -0.04
N PRO A 305 6.41 -9.01 0.19
CA PRO A 305 5.89 -7.67 -0.13
C PRO A 305 6.71 -6.51 0.43
N LEU A 306 7.28 -6.71 1.62
CA LEU A 306 8.03 -5.70 2.37
C LEU A 306 9.55 -5.93 2.29
N ALA A 307 10.04 -6.67 1.30
CA ALA A 307 11.46 -7.00 1.21
C ALA A 307 12.36 -5.76 1.06
N ALA A 308 11.87 -4.70 0.43
CA ALA A 308 12.52 -3.39 0.36
C ALA A 308 12.20 -2.46 1.57
N GLY A 309 11.54 -2.99 2.61
CA GLY A 309 11.00 -2.22 3.71
C GLY A 309 9.66 -1.55 3.37
N LEU A 310 9.22 -0.62 4.23
CA LEU A 310 8.05 0.21 3.96
C LEU A 310 8.40 1.30 2.93
N LEU A 311 7.80 1.19 1.75
CA LEU A 311 7.88 2.17 0.68
C LEU A 311 6.83 3.29 0.84
N PRO A 312 7.05 4.47 0.23
CA PRO A 312 6.06 5.56 0.13
C PRO A 312 4.66 5.14 -0.29
N SER A 313 4.54 4.22 -1.25
CA SER A 313 3.26 3.64 -1.65
C SER A 313 2.50 2.94 -0.52
N HIS A 314 3.18 2.32 0.45
CA HIS A 314 2.53 1.69 1.61
C HIS A 314 1.91 2.71 2.56
N TYR A 315 2.50 3.89 2.70
CA TYR A 315 1.88 4.96 3.49
C TYR A 315 0.64 5.53 2.76
N PHE A 316 0.63 5.54 1.43
CA PHE A 316 -0.60 5.77 0.69
C PHE A 316 -1.65 4.68 0.95
N LEU A 317 -1.27 3.39 0.98
CA LEU A 317 -2.18 2.29 1.32
C LEU A 317 -2.80 2.44 2.71
N LEU A 318 -2.00 2.87 3.71
CA LEU A 318 -2.49 3.22 5.04
C LEU A 318 -3.61 4.27 4.97
N HIS A 319 -3.42 5.35 4.20
CA HIS A 319 -4.44 6.39 4.02
C HIS A 319 -5.67 5.90 3.28
N LEU A 320 -5.48 5.11 2.22
CA LEU A 320 -6.56 4.53 1.45
C LEU A 320 -7.44 3.61 2.30
N VAL A 321 -6.84 2.66 3.02
CA VAL A 321 -7.58 1.71 3.85
C VAL A 321 -8.31 2.45 4.98
N ASN A 322 -7.67 3.45 5.61
CA ASN A 322 -8.31 4.27 6.64
C ASN A 322 -9.47 5.09 6.08
N TYR A 323 -9.32 5.70 4.90
CA TYR A 323 -10.41 6.39 4.22
C TYR A 323 -11.60 5.46 3.99
N ILE A 324 -11.38 4.25 3.47
CA ILE A 324 -12.44 3.26 3.23
C ILE A 324 -13.09 2.84 4.55
N PHE A 325 -12.28 2.54 5.56
CA PHE A 325 -12.79 2.11 6.87
C PHE A 325 -13.73 3.15 7.49
N ILE A 326 -13.39 4.43 7.39
CA ILE A 326 -14.13 5.53 8.01
C ILE A 326 -15.35 5.93 7.18
N ASN A 327 -15.19 6.06 5.86
CA ASN A 327 -16.24 6.60 4.99
C ASN A 327 -17.22 5.54 4.47
N ASN A 328 -16.82 4.26 4.45
CA ASN A 328 -17.65 3.16 3.96
C ASN A 328 -17.91 2.14 5.09
N PRO A 329 -18.82 2.42 6.06
CA PRO A 329 -19.01 1.59 7.25
C PRO A 329 -19.47 0.15 6.95
N GLU A 330 -20.08 -0.07 5.77
CA GLU A 330 -20.56 -1.39 5.35
C GLU A 330 -19.48 -2.28 4.74
N THR A 331 -18.31 -1.71 4.40
CA THR A 331 -17.21 -2.46 3.77
C THR A 331 -16.59 -3.43 4.76
N ILE A 332 -16.34 -4.67 4.33
CA ILE A 332 -15.56 -5.65 5.08
C ILE A 332 -14.20 -5.89 4.42
N PHE A 333 -13.19 -6.15 5.24
CA PHE A 333 -11.83 -6.46 4.80
C PHE A 333 -11.60 -7.97 4.93
N VAL A 334 -11.05 -8.58 3.88
CA VAL A 334 -10.70 -10.01 3.86
C VAL A 334 -9.20 -10.12 3.74
N ILE A 335 -8.57 -10.80 4.69
CA ILE A 335 -7.14 -11.08 4.70
C ILE A 335 -6.95 -12.58 4.40
N PRO A 336 -6.39 -12.95 3.24
CA PRO A 336 -6.39 -14.33 2.78
C PRO A 336 -5.56 -15.33 3.61
N SER A 337 -4.70 -14.87 4.52
CA SER A 337 -3.87 -15.71 5.40
C SER A 337 -3.31 -14.94 6.61
N GLU A 338 -2.92 -15.66 7.67
CA GLU A 338 -2.19 -15.11 8.81
C GLU A 338 -0.84 -14.47 8.42
N ARG A 339 -0.16 -15.03 7.41
CA ARG A 339 1.08 -14.43 6.87
C ARG A 339 0.82 -13.03 6.31
N LEU A 340 -0.27 -12.88 5.55
CA LEU A 340 -0.66 -11.58 5.02
C LEU A 340 -1.19 -10.65 6.09
N TYR A 341 -1.82 -11.18 7.13
CA TYR A 341 -2.21 -10.38 8.28
C TYR A 341 -0.97 -9.70 8.90
N ALA A 342 0.13 -10.42 9.08
CA ALA A 342 1.38 -9.83 9.59
C ALA A 342 1.95 -8.74 8.66
N VAL A 343 1.85 -8.91 7.33
CA VAL A 343 2.25 -7.88 6.35
C VAL A 343 1.38 -6.63 6.46
N TRP A 344 0.06 -6.80 6.43
CA TRP A 344 -0.88 -5.69 6.53
C TRP A 344 -0.87 -5.02 7.90
N GLN A 345 -0.56 -5.75 8.98
CA GLN A 345 -0.36 -5.17 10.29
C GLN A 345 0.86 -4.24 10.32
N LYS A 346 1.95 -4.58 9.63
CA LYS A 346 3.11 -3.67 9.48
C LYS A 346 2.77 -2.42 8.66
N ILE A 347 1.93 -2.54 7.62
CA ILE A 347 1.51 -1.41 6.78
C ILE A 347 0.54 -0.49 7.55
N LEU A 348 -0.43 -1.06 8.26
CA LEU A 348 -1.55 -0.32 8.86
C LEU A 348 -1.33 0.10 10.33
N GLY A 349 -0.41 -0.56 11.05
CA GLY A 349 -0.16 -0.31 12.47
C GLY A 349 -1.42 -0.46 13.34
N ASP A 350 -1.63 0.43 14.31
CA ASP A 350 -2.84 0.47 15.16
C ASP A 350 -4.14 0.65 14.36
N SER A 351 -4.07 1.06 13.08
CA SER A 351 -5.27 1.15 12.24
C SER A 351 -5.82 -0.25 12.03
N MET A 352 -4.96 -1.26 11.86
CA MET A 352 -5.37 -2.67 11.84
C MET A 352 -6.09 -3.04 13.14
N THR A 353 -5.57 -2.64 14.30
CA THR A 353 -6.21 -2.88 15.61
C THR A 353 -7.62 -2.29 15.66
N SER A 354 -7.81 -1.09 15.13
CA SER A 354 -9.12 -0.42 15.08
C SER A 354 -10.10 -1.13 14.14
N ILE A 355 -9.61 -1.58 12.97
CA ILE A 355 -10.43 -2.32 12.01
C ILE A 355 -10.82 -3.69 12.60
N LEU A 356 -9.92 -4.39 13.28
CA LEU A 356 -10.22 -5.65 13.98
C LEU A 356 -11.29 -5.48 15.05
N ALA A 357 -11.16 -4.45 15.90
CA ALA A 357 -12.12 -4.16 16.96
C ALA A 357 -13.54 -3.87 16.43
N SER A 358 -13.67 -3.45 15.16
CA SER A 358 -14.95 -3.20 14.51
C SER A 358 -15.70 -4.46 14.04
N ASN A 359 -15.10 -5.65 14.14
CA ASN A 359 -15.61 -6.91 13.58
C ASN A 359 -15.86 -6.85 12.05
N ARG A 360 -15.15 -5.98 11.33
CA ARG A 360 -15.24 -5.83 9.86
C ARG A 360 -14.07 -6.49 9.13
N VAL A 361 -13.27 -7.31 9.81
CA VAL A 361 -12.15 -8.06 9.21
C VAL A 361 -12.44 -9.55 9.28
N LEU A 362 -12.18 -10.25 8.18
CA LEU A 362 -12.14 -11.70 8.10
C LEU A 362 -10.70 -12.12 7.83
N ILE A 363 -10.06 -12.78 8.79
CA ILE A 363 -8.72 -13.37 8.63
C ILE A 363 -8.89 -14.86 8.40
N LEU A 364 -8.40 -15.35 7.26
CA LEU A 364 -8.47 -16.78 6.99
C LEU A 364 -7.33 -17.51 7.70
N SER A 365 -7.70 -18.33 8.68
CA SER A 365 -6.77 -19.01 9.59
C SER A 365 -6.04 -20.21 9.00
N LYS A 366 -6.48 -20.73 7.85
CA LYS A 366 -5.78 -21.83 7.16
C LYS A 366 -4.73 -21.27 6.23
N ASP A 367 -3.52 -21.82 6.33
CA ASP A 367 -2.42 -21.46 5.45
C ASP A 367 -2.86 -21.57 3.99
N ASN A 368 -2.85 -20.44 3.31
CA ASN A 368 -3.44 -20.26 1.99
C ASN A 368 -2.36 -19.78 1.02
N PRO A 369 -1.39 -20.65 0.69
CA PRO A 369 -0.20 -20.26 -0.08
C PRO A 369 -0.55 -19.81 -1.51
N ARG A 370 -1.79 -20.04 -1.96
CA ARG A 370 -2.29 -19.65 -3.28
C ARG A 370 -3.28 -18.49 -3.23
N LEU A 371 -3.50 -17.85 -2.07
CA LEU A 371 -4.52 -16.79 -1.93
C LEU A 371 -5.92 -17.24 -2.39
N ASN A 372 -6.25 -18.53 -2.23
CA ASN A 372 -7.47 -19.17 -2.69
C ASN A 372 -8.58 -19.02 -1.64
N LEU A 373 -9.57 -18.19 -1.92
CA LEU A 373 -10.64 -17.88 -0.96
C LEU A 373 -11.78 -18.90 -1.07
N SER A 374 -11.53 -20.17 -0.75
CA SER A 374 -12.53 -21.25 -0.84
C SER A 374 -13.54 -21.24 0.33
N PRO A 375 -14.80 -21.68 0.16
CA PRO A 375 -15.77 -21.75 1.25
C PRO A 375 -15.37 -22.80 2.29
N ARG A 376 -14.43 -23.70 1.98
CA ARG A 376 -13.86 -24.65 2.94
C ARG A 376 -12.97 -23.99 4.00
N ASN A 377 -12.55 -22.75 3.73
CA ASN A 377 -11.73 -21.93 4.61
C ASN A 377 -12.58 -20.91 5.39
N LEU A 378 -13.90 -20.90 5.18
CA LEU A 378 -14.85 -19.98 5.80
C LEU A 378 -15.86 -20.78 6.63
N SER A 379 -16.19 -20.28 7.81
CA SER A 379 -17.37 -20.72 8.56
C SER A 379 -18.66 -20.27 7.86
N ASP A 380 -19.79 -20.89 8.21
CA ASP A 380 -21.08 -20.53 7.59
C ASP A 380 -21.48 -19.08 7.90
N LYS A 381 -21.14 -18.57 9.10
CA LYS A 381 -21.34 -17.15 9.45
C LYS A 381 -20.57 -16.20 8.53
N GLU A 382 -19.33 -16.54 8.20
CA GLU A 382 -18.47 -15.73 7.33
C GLU A 382 -18.94 -15.78 5.88
N LYS A 383 -19.39 -16.96 5.40
CA LYS A 383 -20.02 -17.11 4.09
C LYS A 383 -21.28 -16.25 3.98
N ASP A 384 -22.16 -16.29 4.99
CA ASP A 384 -23.39 -15.52 5.02
C ASP A 384 -23.12 -14.01 5.11
N LEU A 385 -22.08 -13.61 5.84
CA LEU A 385 -21.63 -12.22 5.87
C LEU A 385 -21.13 -11.76 4.50
N LEU A 386 -20.19 -12.49 3.89
CA LEU A 386 -19.66 -12.18 2.56
C LEU A 386 -20.77 -12.10 1.52
N LYS A 387 -21.67 -13.09 1.51
CA LYS A 387 -22.83 -13.12 0.61
C LYS A 387 -23.71 -11.89 0.76
N ARG A 388 -24.06 -11.49 1.98
CA ARG A 388 -24.87 -10.28 2.24
C ARG A 388 -24.16 -9.01 1.76
N ARG A 389 -22.87 -8.88 2.10
CA ARG A 389 -22.06 -7.72 1.67
C ARG A 389 -21.98 -7.61 0.15
N ILE A 390 -21.70 -8.71 -0.54
CA ILE A 390 -21.56 -8.73 -2.01
C ILE A 390 -22.90 -8.48 -2.70
N SER A 391 -23.97 -9.16 -2.28
CA SER A 391 -25.30 -9.00 -2.90
C SER A 391 -25.96 -7.65 -2.61
N GLY A 392 -25.41 -6.92 -1.64
CA GLY A 392 -25.89 -5.64 -1.18
C GLY A 392 -27.25 -5.67 -0.47
N LYS A 393 -27.67 -6.85 0.00
CA LYS A 393 -28.94 -7.12 0.68
C LYS A 393 -28.77 -7.42 2.17
#